data_AF-A0A453T1B6-F1
#
_entry.id   AF-A0A453T1B6-F1
#
_cell.length_a   1.000
_cell.length_b   1.000
_cell.length_c   1.000
_cell.angle_alpha   90.00
_cell.angle_beta   90.00
_cell.angle_gamma   90.00
#
_symmetry.space_group_name_H-M   'P 1'
#
loop_
_entity.id
_entity.type
_entity.pdbx_description
1 polymer ?
#
loop_
_entity_poly.entity_id
_entity_poly.type
_entity_poly.pdbx_seq_one_letter_code
_entity_poly.pdbx_strand_id
1 'polypeptide(L)'
;NCKEGTTVMCVELVANRFLRKMVRVLVATTIREAAAGADEDALLNLMDATCRRATAPPAPAEGLCLVDVGYEDFDEQRCFIVD
;
A
#
# COMPACT_ATOMS: atom_id res chain seq x y z
N ASN A 1 -19.10 -1.33 -10.13
CA ASN A 1 -19.24 -1.63 -11.57
C ASN A 1 -17.86 -1.88 -12.16
N CYS A 2 -17.30 -3.06 -11.94
CA CYS A 2 -16.10 -3.49 -12.65
C CYS A 2 -16.56 -4.12 -13.96
N LYS A 3 -16.17 -3.53 -15.10
CA LYS A 3 -16.45 -4.10 -16.42
C LYS A 3 -15.47 -5.25 -16.65
N GLU A 4 -15.95 -6.38 -17.17
CA GLU A 4 -15.09 -7.47 -17.65
C GLU A 4 -14.03 -6.89 -18.60
N GLY A 5 -12.76 -7.17 -18.33
CA GLY A 5 -11.60 -6.65 -19.08
C GLY A 5 -10.88 -5.43 -18.47
N THR A 6 -11.24 -4.99 -17.26
CA THR A 6 -10.47 -3.92 -16.58
C THR A 6 -9.22 -4.50 -15.92
N THR A 7 -8.03 -4.08 -16.38
CA THR A 7 -6.77 -4.39 -15.70
C THR A 7 -6.68 -3.59 -14.40
N VAL A 8 -6.40 -4.26 -13.28
CA VAL A 8 -6.27 -3.64 -11.96
C VAL A 8 -4.93 -4.00 -11.34
N MET A 9 -4.37 -3.07 -10.58
CA MET A 9 -3.22 -3.34 -9.70
C MET A 9 -3.75 -3.47 -8.27
N CYS A 10 -3.47 -4.61 -7.65
CA CYS A 10 -3.84 -4.88 -6.27
C CYS A 10 -2.58 -4.83 -5.40
N VAL A 11 -2.68 -4.23 -4.22
CA VAL A 11 -1.58 -4.17 -3.24
C VAL A 11 -2.08 -4.78 -1.95
N GLU A 12 -1.45 -5.87 -1.53
CA GLU A 12 -1.68 -6.51 -0.24
C GLU A 12 -0.67 -5.98 0.78
N LEU A 13 -1.14 -5.62 1.97
CA LEU A 13 -0.29 -5.15 3.07
C LEU A 13 -0.67 -5.92 4.34
N VAL A 14 0.27 -6.73 4.83
CA VAL A 14 0.12 -7.46 6.09
C VAL A 14 1.04 -6.84 7.14
N ALA A 15 0.49 -6.53 8.31
CA ALA A 15 1.25 -5.99 9.44
C ALA A 15 0.54 -6.26 10.77
N ASN A 16 1.26 -6.11 11.88
CA ASN A 16 0.69 -6.21 13.23
C ASN A 16 -0.32 -5.08 13.55
N ARG A 17 -0.09 -3.87 13.01
CA ARG A 17 -0.96 -2.71 13.20
C ARG A 17 -0.67 -1.63 12.17
N PHE A 18 -1.70 -0.84 11.85
CA PHE A 18 -1.58 0.33 10.98
C PHE A 18 -1.98 1.60 11.73
N LEU A 19 -1.24 2.69 11.51
CA LEU A 19 -1.65 4.01 11.99
C LEU A 19 -2.82 4.55 11.17
N ARG A 20 -3.56 5.52 11.73
CA ARG A 20 -4.63 6.22 11.01
C ARG A 20 -4.11 6.78 9.68
N LYS A 21 -4.75 6.38 8.57
CA LYS A 21 -4.41 6.72 7.17
C LYS A 21 -3.11 6.11 6.62
N MET A 22 -2.37 5.30 7.39
CA MET A 22 -1.05 4.77 6.98
C MET A 22 -1.10 4.05 5.64
N VAL A 23 -1.95 3.04 5.51
CA VAL A 23 -2.11 2.26 4.27
C VAL A 23 -2.38 3.16 3.07
N ARG A 24 -3.33 4.09 3.21
CA ARG A 24 -3.76 5.00 2.14
C ARG A 24 -2.65 5.97 1.72
N VAL A 25 -1.80 6.42 2.65
CA VAL A 25 -0.65 7.29 2.36
C VAL A 25 0.47 6.51 1.69
N LEU A 26 0.72 5.28 2.18
CA LEU A 26 1.76 4.40 1.63
C LEU A 26 1.46 4.11 0.16
N VAL A 27 0.27 3.58 -0.15
CA VAL A 27 -0.14 3.25 -1.51
C VAL A 27 -0.11 4.48 -2.43
N ALA A 28 -0.65 5.62 -1.99
CA ALA A 28 -0.64 6.85 -2.79
C ALA A 28 0.78 7.35 -3.09
N THR A 29 1.68 7.26 -2.11
CA THR A 29 3.06 7.70 -2.25
C THR A 29 3.81 6.79 -3.21
N THR A 30 3.68 5.46 -3.05
CA THR A 30 4.27 4.48 -3.97
C THR A 30 3.83 4.73 -5.41
N ILE A 31 2.53 4.94 -5.65
CA ILE A 31 2.01 5.22 -7.00
C ILE A 31 2.60 6.52 -7.55
N ARG A 32 2.68 7.58 -6.73
CA ARG A 32 3.25 8.88 -7.15
C ARG A 32 4.72 8.75 -7.54
N GLU A 33 5.52 8.09 -6.71
CA GLU A 33 6.96 7.90 -6.96
C GLU A 33 7.19 7.02 -8.20
N ALA A 34 6.47 5.90 -8.31
CA ALA A 34 6.55 5.02 -9.48
C ALA A 34 6.17 5.73 -10.78
N ALA A 35 5.09 6.52 -10.77
CA ALA A 35 4.66 7.29 -11.94
C ALA A 35 5.64 8.42 -12.30
N ALA A 36 6.40 8.93 -11.34
CA ALA A 36 7.47 9.90 -11.55
C ALA A 36 8.79 9.25 -12.03
N GLY A 37 8.87 7.92 -12.09
CA GLY A 37 10.09 7.20 -12.46
C GLY A 37 11.16 7.26 -11.38
N ALA A 38 10.75 7.34 -10.10
CA ALA A 38 11.68 7.32 -8.98
C ALA A 38 12.42 5.97 -8.87
N ASP A 39 13.56 5.99 -8.20
CA ASP A 39 14.34 4.78 -7.92
C ASP A 39 13.66 3.87 -6.88
N GLU A 40 14.19 2.65 -6.75
CA GLU A 40 13.67 1.62 -5.84
C GLU A 40 13.79 2.04 -4.35
N ASP A 41 14.72 2.91 -4.01
CA ASP A 41 14.96 3.41 -2.65
C ASP A 41 14.10 4.63 -2.32
N ALA A 42 13.27 5.14 -3.23
CA ALA A 42 12.51 6.38 -3.04
C ALA A 42 11.64 6.36 -1.78
N LEU A 43 11.00 5.22 -1.46
CA LEU A 43 10.21 5.07 -0.23
C LEU A 43 11.08 5.06 1.03
N LEU A 44 12.27 4.45 0.98
CA LEU A 44 13.23 4.43 2.08
C LEU A 44 13.76 5.85 2.34
N ASN A 45 14.14 6.56 1.27
CA ASN A 45 14.59 7.95 1.33
C ASN A 45 13.52 8.88 1.95
N LEU A 46 12.24 8.69 1.59
CA LEU A 46 11.12 9.43 2.17
C LEU A 46 10.91 9.10 3.66
N MET A 47 11.10 7.84 4.04
CA MET A 47 11.02 7.40 5.43
C MET A 47 12.13 8.04 6.29
N ASP A 48 13.37 8.02 5.80
CA ASP A 48 14.53 8.59 6.48
C ASP A 48 14.45 10.11 6.64
N ALA A 49 13.83 10.80 5.68
CA ALA A 49 13.58 12.24 5.78
C ALA A 49 12.62 12.61 6.93
N THR A 50 11.87 11.65 7.48
CA THR A 50 10.87 11.81 8.57
C THR A 50 9.84 12.94 8.35
N CYS A 51 9.66 13.38 7.10
CA CYS A 51 8.86 14.55 6.75
C CYS A 51 7.53 14.15 6.08
N ARG A 52 6.42 14.24 6.84
CA ARG A 52 5.08 13.93 6.31
C ARG A 52 4.64 14.76 5.10
N ARG A 53 5.20 15.97 4.92
CA ARG A 53 4.87 16.81 3.76
C ARG A 53 5.45 16.28 2.46
N ALA A 54 6.47 15.41 2.56
CA ALA A 54 7.09 14.80 1.40
C ALA A 54 6.27 13.65 0.83
N THR A 55 5.34 13.06 1.60
CA THR A 55 4.45 11.98 1.13
C THR A 55 3.24 12.49 0.36
N ALA A 56 2.65 11.64 -0.49
CA ALA A 56 1.42 11.96 -1.21
C ALA A 56 0.21 12.09 -0.25
N PRO A 57 -0.86 12.82 -0.64
CA PRO A 57 -2.11 12.80 0.12
C PRO A 57 -2.69 11.37 0.15
N PRO A 58 -3.43 10.99 1.20
CA PRO A 58 -3.99 9.64 1.31
C PRO A 58 -4.89 9.30 0.11
N ALA A 59 -4.68 8.15 -0.52
CA ALA A 59 -5.53 7.61 -1.59
C ALA A 59 -7.02 7.59 -1.18
N PRO A 60 -8.01 7.59 -2.08
CA PRO A 60 -9.43 7.42 -1.73
C PRO A 60 -9.69 6.17 -0.87
N ALA A 61 -10.74 6.20 -0.02
CA ALA A 61 -11.05 5.08 0.87
C ALA A 61 -11.75 3.91 0.16
N GLU A 62 -12.43 4.19 -0.97
CA GLU A 62 -13.26 3.23 -1.71
C GLU A 62 -12.49 2.03 -2.27
N GLY A 63 -11.15 2.13 -2.38
CA GLY A 63 -10.28 1.05 -2.85
C GLY A 63 -9.59 0.25 -1.74
N LEU A 64 -9.86 0.53 -0.46
CA LEU A 64 -9.23 -0.17 0.66
C LEU A 64 -10.22 -1.12 1.33
N CYS A 65 -9.86 -2.39 1.41
CA CYS A 65 -10.64 -3.44 2.08
C CYS A 65 -9.80 -4.15 3.15
N LEU A 66 -10.39 -4.43 4.31
CA LEU A 66 -9.81 -5.37 5.27
C LEU A 66 -10.21 -6.78 4.83
N VAL A 67 -9.22 -7.59 4.47
CA VAL A 67 -9.45 -8.92 3.89
C VAL A 67 -9.37 -10.02 4.95
N ASP A 68 -8.35 -9.98 5.81
CA ASP A 68 -8.14 -10.99 6.85
C ASP A 68 -7.55 -10.38 8.14
N VAL A 69 -7.71 -11.12 9.26
CA VAL A 69 -7.12 -10.81 10.57
C VAL A 69 -6.54 -12.09 11.15
N GLY A 70 -5.21 -12.11 11.30
CA GLY A 70 -4.49 -13.22 11.92
C GLY A 70 -4.58 -13.22 13.45
N TYR A 71 -4.92 -14.38 14.03
CA TYR A 71 -4.89 -14.64 15.47
C TYR A 71 -3.70 -15.53 15.89
N GLU A 72 -3.08 -16.19 14.92
CA GLU A 72 -1.88 -17.03 15.09
C GLU A 72 -0.65 -16.27 14.57
N ASP A 73 0.52 -16.91 14.66
CA ASP A 73 1.74 -16.39 14.02
C ASP A 73 1.53 -16.16 12.52
N PHE A 74 2.25 -15.17 11.98
CA PHE A 74 2.18 -14.82 10.56
C PHE A 74 2.63 -16.00 9.69
N ASP A 75 1.81 -16.34 8.71
CA ASP A 75 2.04 -17.37 7.71
C ASP A 75 1.89 -16.77 6.31
N GLU A 76 2.99 -16.72 5.56
CA GLU A 76 3.05 -16.14 4.21
C GLU A 76 2.14 -16.88 3.22
N GLN A 77 1.81 -18.15 3.48
CA GLN A 77 0.93 -18.94 2.61
C GLN A 77 -0.53 -18.46 2.65
N ARG A 78 -0.87 -17.55 3.57
CA ARG A 78 -2.19 -16.94 3.68
C ARG A 78 -2.35 -15.65 2.89
N CYS A 79 -1.26 -15.10 2.35
CA CYS A 79 -1.34 -13.94 1.47
C CYS A 79 -2.13 -14.30 0.20
N PHE A 80 -2.97 -13.39 -0.28
CA PHE A 80 -3.85 -13.64 -1.42
C PHE A 80 -3.20 -13.29 -2.76
N ILE A 81 -2.22 -12.39 -2.74
CA ILE A 81 -1.50 -11.92 -3.91
C ILE A 81 -0.09 -12.48 -3.83
N VAL A 82 0.03 -13.78 -4.13
CA VAL A 82 1.30 -14.49 -4.24
C VAL A 82 1.43 -14.93 -5.69
N ASP A 83 2.55 -14.58 -6.33
CA ASP A 83 2.92 -15.07 -7.66
C ASP A 83 3.24 -16.58 -7.65
#